data_AF-A0A2G5B330-F1
#
_entry.id   AF-A0A2G5B330-F1
#
_cell.length_a   1.000
_cell.length_b   1.000
_cell.length_c   1.000
_cell.angle_alpha   90.00
_cell.angle_beta   90.00
_cell.angle_gamma   90.00
#
_symmetry.space_group_name_H-M   'P 1'
#
loop_
_entity.id
_entity.type
_entity.pdbx_description
1 polymer ?
#
loop_
_entity_poly.entity_id
_entity_poly.type
_entity_poly.pdbx_seq_one_letter_code
_entity_poly.pdbx_strand_id
1 'polypeptide(L)'
;MEEQDIGPLPLHEQIPATLTEGDFGKALLPGEGSAMVAYLQADQRIPRRGEVGMDQNMIERLENSGYVMSGNRHRRMNAVRVRKENQVVSAEEKRQMLLQNQEERLKKEAQVIAGFREMLSKKK
;
A
#
# COMPACT_ATOMS: atom_id res chain seq x y z
N MET A 1 -39.81 -17.98 -3.91
CA MET A 1 -39.93 -16.57 -3.47
C MET A 1 -38.55 -15.99 -3.62
N GLU A 2 -38.34 -15.22 -4.67
CA GLU A 2 -37.09 -14.50 -4.88
C GLU A 2 -36.97 -13.47 -3.75
N GLU A 3 -35.94 -13.60 -2.91
CA GLU A 3 -35.54 -12.57 -1.96
C GLU A 3 -35.20 -11.32 -2.78
N GLN A 4 -36.16 -10.40 -2.89
CA GLN A 4 -35.90 -9.08 -3.41
C GLN A 4 -34.91 -8.43 -2.45
N ASP A 5 -33.71 -8.13 -2.96
CA ASP A 5 -32.72 -7.29 -2.32
C ASP A 5 -33.35 -5.89 -2.14
N ILE A 6 -34.04 -5.67 -1.01
CA ILE A 6 -34.72 -4.41 -0.71
C ILE A 6 -33.72 -3.49 0.01
N GLY A 7 -33.17 -2.54 -0.74
CA GLY A 7 -32.40 -1.42 -0.21
C GLY A 7 -31.24 -1.03 -1.12
N PRO A 8 -30.82 0.25 -1.13
CA PRO A 8 -29.59 0.60 -1.82
C PRO A 8 -28.43 -0.14 -1.14
N LEU A 9 -27.75 -1.01 -1.88
CA LEU A 9 -26.50 -1.59 -1.39
C LEU A 9 -25.55 -0.43 -1.01
N PRO A 10 -24.87 -0.52 0.15
CA PRO A 10 -23.88 0.48 0.51
C PRO A 10 -22.88 0.58 -0.63
N LEU A 11 -22.52 1.81 -1.00
CA LEU A 11 -21.53 2.06 -2.06
C LEU A 11 -20.33 1.17 -1.77
N HIS A 12 -20.08 0.19 -2.62
CA HIS A 12 -18.92 -0.67 -2.48
C HIS A 12 -17.74 0.25 -2.76
N GLU A 13 -17.06 0.71 -1.71
CA GLU A 13 -15.76 1.36 -1.84
C GLU A 13 -14.84 0.32 -2.46
N GLN A 14 -14.75 0.35 -3.79
CA GLN A 14 -13.81 -0.44 -4.55
C GLN A 14 -12.45 0.11 -4.20
N ILE A 15 -11.79 -0.55 -3.24
CA ILE A 15 -10.41 -0.24 -2.92
C ILE A 15 -9.62 -0.64 -4.17
N PRO A 16 -8.95 0.31 -4.84
CA PRO A 16 -8.26 0.00 -6.07
C PRO A 16 -7.17 -1.04 -5.80
N ALA A 17 -7.14 -2.08 -6.64
CA ALA A 17 -6.17 -3.16 -6.54
C ALA A 17 -4.72 -2.68 -6.72
N THR A 18 -4.52 -1.50 -7.31
CA THR A 18 -3.22 -0.85 -7.49
C THR A 18 -3.35 0.63 -7.18
N LEU A 19 -2.38 1.20 -6.45
CA LEU A 19 -2.30 2.65 -6.28
C LEU A 19 -2.09 3.33 -7.65
N THR A 20 -2.83 4.41 -7.86
CA THR A 20 -2.75 5.23 -9.07
C THR A 20 -1.89 6.47 -8.82
N GLU A 21 -1.43 7.12 -9.89
CA GLU A 21 -0.57 8.31 -9.79
C GLU A 21 -1.20 9.45 -8.96
N GLY A 22 -2.55 9.51 -8.90
CA GLY A 22 -3.27 10.48 -8.09
C GLY A 22 -3.14 10.26 -6.58
N ASP A 23 -2.90 9.02 -6.15
CA ASP A 23 -2.88 8.64 -4.73
C ASP A 23 -1.61 9.10 -4.01
N PHE A 24 -0.51 9.27 -4.76
CA PHE A 24 0.78 9.66 -4.20
C PHE A 24 0.99 11.19 -4.13
N GLY A 25 0.04 11.96 -4.65
CA GLY A 25 0.10 13.43 -4.68
C GLY A 25 0.97 14.00 -5.82
N LYS A 26 1.04 15.34 -5.90
CA LYS A 26 1.63 16.07 -7.05
C LYS A 26 3.16 16.18 -7.05
N ALA A 27 3.85 15.56 -6.09
CA ALA A 27 5.28 15.79 -5.87
C ALA A 27 6.20 14.75 -6.52
N LEU A 28 5.62 13.65 -7.02
CA LEU A 28 6.32 12.60 -7.75
C LEU A 28 6.20 12.83 -9.25
N LEU A 29 7.21 12.39 -9.99
CA LEU A 29 7.14 12.32 -11.45
C LEU A 29 6.20 11.18 -11.88
N PRO A 30 5.60 11.26 -13.08
CA PRO A 30 4.82 10.16 -13.64
C PRO A 30 5.63 8.85 -13.63
N GLY A 31 5.00 7.77 -13.18
CA GLY A 31 5.64 6.45 -13.00
C GLY A 31 6.64 6.31 -11.85
N GLU A 32 7.09 7.40 -11.19
CA GLU A 32 8.04 7.32 -10.06
C GLU A 32 7.42 6.61 -8.85
N GLY A 33 6.18 6.97 -8.50
CA GLY A 33 5.45 6.36 -7.38
C GLY A 33 5.22 4.87 -7.57
N SER A 34 4.73 4.47 -8.74
CA SER A 34 4.48 3.06 -9.06
C SER A 34 5.76 2.22 -9.01
N ALA A 35 6.89 2.74 -9.49
CA ALA A 35 8.17 2.06 -9.40
C ALA A 35 8.63 1.90 -7.93
N MET A 36 8.46 2.92 -7.09
CA MET A 36 8.80 2.86 -5.67
C MET A 36 7.93 1.85 -4.91
N VAL A 37 6.64 1.75 -5.22
CA VAL A 37 5.74 0.73 -4.64
C VAL A 37 6.21 -0.68 -4.98
N ALA A 38 6.68 -0.93 -6.20
CA ALA A 38 7.17 -2.25 -6.59
C ALA A 38 8.37 -2.69 -5.74
N TYR A 39 9.29 -1.78 -5.41
CA TYR A 39 10.41 -2.08 -4.50
C TYR A 39 9.93 -2.32 -3.06
N LEU A 40 8.97 -1.53 -2.57
CA LEU A 40 8.37 -1.74 -1.24
C LEU A 40 7.66 -3.10 -1.13
N GLN A 41 6.92 -3.50 -2.16
CA GLN A 41 6.23 -4.80 -2.20
C GLN A 41 7.22 -5.97 -2.30
N ALA A 42 8.39 -5.74 -2.91
CA ALA A 42 9.48 -6.71 -2.97
C ALA A 42 10.34 -6.73 -1.69
N ASP A 43 10.01 -5.92 -0.67
CA ASP A 43 10.81 -5.70 0.54
C ASP A 43 12.26 -5.31 0.23
N GLN A 44 12.43 -4.56 -0.86
CA GLN A 44 13.71 -4.09 -1.35
C GLN A 44 13.90 -2.60 -1.05
N ARG A 45 15.16 -2.22 -0.85
CA ARG A 45 15.54 -0.82 -0.71
C ARG A 45 15.16 -0.05 -1.98
N ILE A 46 14.50 1.09 -1.82
CA ILE A 46 14.27 2.04 -2.93
C ILE A 46 15.62 2.59 -3.41
N PRO A 47 16.03 2.34 -4.67
CA PRO A 47 17.35 2.71 -5.15
C PRO A 47 17.46 4.23 -5.38
N ARG A 48 18.59 4.82 -5.01
CA ARG A 48 18.92 6.21 -5.40
C ARG A 48 19.30 6.25 -6.87
N ARG A 49 19.24 7.43 -7.50
CA ARG A 49 19.57 7.60 -8.94
C ARG A 49 20.92 6.99 -9.36
N GLY A 50 21.94 7.09 -8.50
CA GLY A 50 23.28 6.53 -8.77
C GLY A 50 23.43 5.04 -8.47
N GLU A 51 22.37 4.40 -7.98
CA GLU A 51 22.31 3.01 -7.54
C GLU A 51 21.43 2.16 -8.44
N VAL A 52 20.73 2.79 -9.39
CA VAL A 52 19.89 2.10 -10.36
C VAL A 52 20.76 1.12 -11.14
N GLY A 53 20.46 -0.17 -11.02
CA GLY A 53 21.22 -1.25 -11.65
C GLY A 53 22.34 -1.85 -10.78
N MET A 54 22.54 -1.39 -9.55
CA MET A 54 23.37 -2.09 -8.56
C MET A 54 22.52 -3.04 -7.70
N ASP A 55 23.13 -4.14 -7.26
CA ASP A 55 22.49 -5.04 -6.29
C ASP A 55 22.42 -4.38 -4.91
N GLN A 56 21.33 -4.60 -4.20
CA GLN A 56 21.09 -4.05 -2.86
C GLN A 56 22.19 -4.44 -1.88
N ASN A 57 22.61 -5.72 -1.90
CA ASN A 57 23.66 -6.23 -1.02
C ASN A 57 25.00 -5.53 -1.26
N MET A 58 25.30 -5.19 -2.52
CA MET A 58 26.52 -4.46 -2.86
C MET A 58 26.50 -3.05 -2.28
N ILE A 59 25.36 -2.36 -2.39
CA ILE A 59 25.17 -1.02 -1.84
C ILE A 59 25.38 -1.03 -0.32
N GLU A 60 24.75 -1.98 0.39
CA GLU A 60 24.88 -2.09 1.84
C GLU A 60 26.33 -2.35 2.29
N ARG A 61 27.06 -3.22 1.57
CA ARG A 61 28.48 -3.47 1.84
C ARG A 61 29.35 -2.22 1.63
N LEU A 62 29.08 -1.45 0.58
CA LEU A 62 29.79 -0.21 0.30
C LEU A 62 29.54 0.84 1.39
N GLU A 63 28.29 0.99 1.83
CA GLU A 63 27.97 1.91 2.94
C GLU A 63 28.62 1.47 4.26
N ASN A 64 28.58 0.18 4.57
CA ASN A 64 29.20 -0.37 5.78
C ASN A 64 30.73 -0.23 5.81
N SER A 65 31.38 -0.25 4.65
CA SER A 65 32.82 -0.01 4.52
C SER A 65 33.20 1.48 4.54
N GLY A 66 32.21 2.38 4.65
CA GLY A 66 32.42 3.82 4.78
C GLY A 66 32.40 4.59 3.46
N TYR A 67 32.04 3.95 2.34
CA TYR A 67 31.82 4.66 1.09
C TYR A 67 30.55 5.51 1.19
N VAL A 68 30.65 6.76 0.75
CA VAL A 68 29.52 7.67 0.71
C VAL A 68 28.88 7.62 -0.67
N MET A 69 27.68 7.05 -0.74
CA MET A 69 26.93 6.97 -1.98
C MET A 69 26.52 8.34 -2.52
N SER A 70 26.34 8.44 -3.84
CA SER A 70 26.03 9.69 -4.52
C SER A 70 24.76 10.35 -3.98
N GLY A 71 24.86 11.64 -3.65
CA GLY A 71 23.75 12.42 -3.08
C GLY A 71 23.63 12.34 -1.56
N ASN A 72 24.30 11.40 -0.88
CA ASN A 72 24.10 11.21 0.56
C ASN A 72 24.65 12.35 1.43
N ARG A 73 25.57 13.18 0.92
CA ARG A 73 26.08 14.39 1.62
C ARG A 73 25.18 15.61 1.46
N HIS A 74 24.22 15.60 0.53
CA HIS A 74 23.37 16.76 0.25
C HIS A 74 22.12 16.75 1.12
N ARG A 75 22.14 17.52 2.22
CA ARG A 75 21.01 17.59 3.18
C ARG A 75 19.66 17.88 2.53
N ARG A 76 19.58 18.90 1.66
CA ARG A 76 18.33 19.30 1.01
C ARG A 76 17.80 18.22 0.07
N MET A 77 18.69 17.58 -0.69
CA MET A 77 18.28 16.49 -1.60
C MET A 77 17.80 15.27 -0.82
N ASN A 78 18.51 14.90 0.25
CA ASN A 78 18.10 13.79 1.11
C ASN A 78 16.74 14.04 1.76
N ALA A 79 16.48 15.27 2.23
CA ALA A 79 15.18 15.62 2.79
C ALA A 79 14.05 15.49 1.76
N VAL A 80 14.27 15.93 0.52
CA VAL A 80 13.30 15.78 -0.57
C VAL A 80 13.08 14.31 -0.92
N ARG A 81 14.14 13.51 -0.94
CA ARG A 81 14.08 12.06 -1.17
C ARG A 81 13.25 11.36 -0.09
N VAL A 82 13.59 11.54 1.18
CA VAL A 82 12.87 10.95 2.30
C VAL A 82 11.40 11.37 2.29
N ARG A 83 11.11 12.64 1.98
CA ARG A 83 9.73 13.10 1.83
C ARG A 83 8.98 12.35 0.72
N LYS A 84 9.61 12.14 -0.45
CA LYS A 84 9.01 11.36 -1.56
C LYS A 84 8.77 9.90 -1.17
N GLU A 85 9.75 9.27 -0.51
CA GLU A 85 9.62 7.90 0.01
C GLU A 85 8.46 7.79 0.99
N ASN A 86 8.37 8.71 1.94
CA ASN A 86 7.29 8.73 2.92
C ASN A 86 5.91 8.93 2.26
N GLN A 87 5.80 9.70 1.17
CA GLN A 87 4.54 9.84 0.43
C GLN A 87 4.06 8.50 -0.15
N VAL A 88 4.98 7.71 -0.69
CA VAL A 88 4.66 6.39 -1.25
C VAL A 88 4.30 5.41 -0.13
N VAL A 89 5.11 5.38 0.93
CA VAL A 89 4.85 4.53 2.11
C VAL A 89 3.50 4.86 2.73
N SER A 90 3.19 6.13 2.99
CA SER A 90 1.89 6.51 3.57
C SER A 90 0.70 6.19 2.67
N ALA A 91 0.87 6.26 1.34
CA ALA A 91 -0.18 5.86 0.40
C ALA A 91 -0.44 4.35 0.45
N GLU A 92 0.62 3.54 0.48
CA GLU A 92 0.51 2.07 0.55
C GLU A 92 0.01 1.60 1.92
N GLU A 93 0.46 2.20 3.02
CA GLU A 93 -0.06 1.94 4.37
C GLU A 93 -1.56 2.24 4.45
N LYS A 94 -2.00 3.39 3.89
CA LYS A 94 -3.42 3.74 3.84
C LYS A 94 -4.22 2.71 3.06
N ARG A 95 -3.70 2.24 1.92
CA ARG A 95 -4.36 1.19 1.11
C ARG A 95 -4.44 -0.13 1.87
N GLN A 96 -3.36 -0.55 2.52
CA GLN A 96 -3.34 -1.77 3.34
C GLN A 96 -4.35 -1.69 4.49
N MET A 97 -4.43 -0.54 5.17
CA MET A 97 -5.42 -0.30 6.23
C MET A 97 -6.86 -0.41 5.72
N LEU A 98 -7.16 0.16 4.55
CA LEU A 98 -8.50 0.06 3.94
C LEU A 98 -8.85 -1.39 3.59
N LEU A 99 -7.92 -2.14 3.01
CA LEU A 99 -8.12 -3.56 2.67
C LEU A 99 -8.43 -4.39 3.91
N GLN A 100 -7.65 -4.19 4.97
CA GLN A 100 -7.88 -4.87 6.26
C GLN A 100 -9.27 -4.54 6.82
N ASN A 101 -9.68 -3.27 6.79
CA ASN A 101 -10.99 -2.85 7.30
C ASN A 101 -12.15 -3.45 6.49
N GLN A 102 -11.98 -3.56 5.16
CA GLN A 102 -12.95 -4.23 4.29
C GLN A 102 -13.05 -5.73 4.60
N GLU A 103 -11.91 -6.41 4.74
CA GLU A 103 -11.88 -7.83 5.11
C GLU A 103 -12.53 -8.09 6.47
N GLU A 104 -12.24 -7.25 7.47
CA GLU A 104 -12.86 -7.34 8.79
C GLU A 104 -14.37 -7.15 8.73
N ARG A 105 -14.83 -6.19 7.93
CA ARG A 105 -16.27 -5.95 7.73
C ARG A 105 -16.96 -7.15 7.09
N LEU A 106 -16.38 -7.72 6.03
CA LEU A 106 -16.91 -8.92 5.37
C LEU A 106 -16.96 -10.11 6.33
N LYS A 107 -15.93 -10.31 7.16
CA LYS A 107 -15.90 -11.36 8.19
C LYS A 107 -17.02 -11.15 9.23
N LYS A 108 -17.24 -9.92 9.68
CA LYS A 108 -18.33 -9.58 10.63
C LYS A 108 -19.70 -9.81 10.00
N GLU A 109 -19.92 -9.36 8.77
CA GLU A 109 -21.18 -9.59 8.04
C GLU A 109 -21.46 -11.09 7.85
N ALA A 110 -20.46 -11.88 7.48
CA ALA A 110 -20.58 -13.33 7.34
C ALA A 110 -20.94 -14.03 8.67
N GLN A 111 -20.33 -13.61 9.78
CA GLN A 111 -20.65 -14.13 11.12
C GLN A 111 -22.10 -13.80 11.53
N VAL A 112 -22.56 -12.57 11.26
CA VAL A 112 -23.94 -12.15 11.55
C VAL A 112 -24.94 -12.98 10.73
N ILE A 113 -24.69 -13.16 9.44
CA ILE A 113 -25.54 -13.98 8.56
C ILE A 113 -25.59 -15.44 9.04
N ALA A 114 -24.44 -16.01 9.43
CA ALA A 114 -24.37 -17.37 9.98
C ALA A 114 -25.20 -17.50 11.27
N GLY A 115 -25.07 -16.55 12.20
CA GLY A 115 -25.86 -16.53 13.43
C GLY A 115 -27.37 -16.40 13.19
N PHE A 116 -27.78 -15.59 12.21
CA PHE A 116 -29.20 -15.46 11.84
C PHE A 116 -29.76 -16.75 11.23
N ARG A 117 -29.00 -17.41 10.35
CA ARG A 117 -29.38 -18.71 9.77
C ARG A 117 -29.57 -19.78 10.85
N GLU A 118 -28.72 -19.81 11.88
CA GLU A 118 -28.86 -20.75 13.00
C GLU A 118 -30.09 -20.46 13.87
N MET A 119 -30.42 -19.19 14.13
CA MET A 119 -31.65 -18.85 14.86
C MET A 119 -32.92 -19.24 14.08
N LEU A 120 -32.92 -19.02 12.76
CA LEU A 120 -34.05 -19.40 11.91
C LEU A 120 -34.23 -20.91 11.82
N SER A 121 -33.14 -21.69 11.78
CA SER A 121 -33.22 -23.16 11.76
C SER A 121 -33.70 -23.73 13.09
N LYS A 122 -33.34 -23.13 14.23
CA LYS A 122 -33.83 -23.49 15.57
C LYS A 122 -35.30 -23.17 15.82
N LYS A 123 -35.91 -22.26 15.04
CA LYS A 123 -37.32 -21.85 15.18
C LYS A 123 -38.27 -22.69 14.31
N LYS A 124 -37.75 -23.56 13.44
CA LYS A 124 -38.50 -24.63 12.79
C LYS A 124 -38.59 -25.85 13.70
#